data_AF-A0A8C7FBF7-F1
#
_entry.id   AF-A0A8C7FBF7-F1
#
_cell.length_a   1.000
_cell.length_b   1.000
_cell.length_c   1.000
_cell.angle_alpha   90.00
_cell.angle_beta   90.00
_cell.angle_gamma   90.00
#
_symmetry.space_group_name_H-M   'P 1'
#
loop_
_entity.id
_entity.type
_entity.pdbx_description
1 polymer ?
#
loop_
_entity_poly.entity_id
_entity_poly.type
_entity_poly.pdbx_seq_one_letter_code
_entity_poly.pdbx_strand_id
1 'polypeptide(L)'
;LITFGLYPLVLLCTLAALSWTWGPVTAGRSCSETRHVYAEKGYSTNTAPLTQISGEHLRLCPQDYTCCSSQMEETLAHQSETDFLSAIDDTSQFLHTTFTQRHRKFDEFFRELIDLSEKSMNQMFTKTYGRLFTQNANVFQELFVELRRYYSGGSVSLTEVLSEFWSRLVERVFSLVNPQYQFSDEYLECVNKHAEQLQPFGDLPRKLGLQVSRAFIAARALVQGLATGRDIVNKLSAGAGCVRALMRQWYCPLCRGMPSLRPCHTLCLNVMKGCLANTADLDTEWNNFIDALYQVSEKLEGPFNMELAADSISVKVSEAIMHMQENSIATSTKVFQGCGSPRLTPGRSRRSPKESGGNRRPFRTFSPEEKPTTATGTNLDRLVSELKERLRPMRGFWVSLPHTICNDKNMAADVTNEDRCWNGQTRGRYLPDVTGDGLMSQINNPEVEVDMARPDVRTRQLIMELRVATNRLKHAQAGQDTDFMDSKSPPPPPTQHKYYDWFVIPFLILFLLSPPTFALFNCPLSACLISCLSLSDIMSLPEGEVEEGSGSGGGGERYSDDWPGYRPYSPPYSKPPLNPQTPIKPPRVRDRTGSKWNRSKGQSISAVSRPAFFSLAVLFWLSVMVTVAPFWR
;
A
#
# COMPACT_ATOMS: atom_id res chain seq x y z
N LEU A 1 112.89 19.91 -6.09
CA LEU A 1 112.06 20.15 -4.89
C LEU A 1 110.69 20.63 -5.39
N ILE A 2 109.76 19.74 -5.76
CA ILE A 2 108.96 18.87 -4.88
C ILE A 2 108.13 19.69 -3.88
N THR A 3 107.04 20.33 -4.35
CA THR A 3 105.93 20.85 -3.50
C THR A 3 104.63 21.23 -4.25
N PHE A 4 104.39 20.78 -5.49
CA PHE A 4 103.17 21.15 -6.26
C PHE A 4 102.44 19.96 -6.91
N GLY A 5 102.36 18.82 -6.20
CA GLY A 5 101.79 17.56 -6.73
C GLY A 5 100.59 16.97 -5.98
N LEU A 6 100.04 17.63 -4.95
CA LEU A 6 99.08 17.01 -4.01
C LEU A 6 97.68 17.65 -3.98
N TYR A 7 97.50 18.88 -4.48
CA TYR A 7 96.18 19.55 -4.46
C TYR A 7 95.12 19.00 -5.44
N PRO A 8 95.42 18.63 -6.71
CA PRO A 8 94.36 18.16 -7.62
C PRO A 8 93.88 16.74 -7.29
N LEU A 9 94.72 15.91 -6.66
CA LEU A 9 94.41 14.53 -6.31
C LEU A 9 93.45 14.44 -5.11
N VAL A 10 93.63 15.31 -4.10
CA VAL A 10 92.70 15.40 -2.96
C VAL A 10 91.33 15.91 -3.41
N LEU A 11 91.27 16.87 -4.34
CA LEU A 11 90.01 17.42 -4.84
C LEU A 11 89.22 16.42 -5.72
N LEU A 12 89.90 15.60 -6.53
CA LEU A 12 89.23 14.52 -7.26
C LEU A 12 88.73 13.43 -6.32
N CYS A 13 89.50 13.06 -5.29
CA CYS A 13 89.07 12.04 -4.33
C CYS A 13 87.88 12.49 -3.47
N THR A 14 87.77 13.77 -3.10
CA THR A 14 86.58 14.26 -2.36
C THR A 14 85.34 14.35 -3.24
N LEU A 15 85.47 14.73 -4.51
CA LEU A 15 84.36 14.73 -5.46
C LEU A 15 83.91 13.29 -5.83
N ALA A 16 84.85 12.35 -5.97
CA ALA A 16 84.53 10.93 -6.16
C ALA A 16 83.83 10.34 -4.93
N ALA A 17 84.31 10.61 -3.71
CA ALA A 17 83.68 10.15 -2.47
C ALA A 17 82.26 10.70 -2.26
N LEU A 18 81.99 11.95 -2.69
CA LEU A 18 80.64 12.54 -2.66
C LEU A 18 79.71 11.96 -3.74
N SER A 19 80.23 11.31 -4.78
CA SER A 19 79.42 10.71 -5.85
C SER A 19 78.94 9.28 -5.57
N TRP A 20 79.43 8.63 -4.51
CA TRP A 20 79.18 7.20 -4.22
C TRP A 20 78.18 6.93 -3.07
N THR A 21 77.61 7.97 -2.46
CA THR A 21 76.60 7.83 -1.37
C THR A 21 75.17 8.10 -1.80
N TRP A 22 74.94 8.39 -3.09
CA TRP A 22 73.60 8.59 -3.67
C TRP A 22 73.23 7.42 -4.62
N GLY A 23 73.27 6.20 -4.08
CA GLY A 23 72.31 5.20 -4.55
C GLY A 23 70.90 5.75 -4.30
N PRO A 24 69.92 5.53 -5.20
CA PRO A 24 68.57 6.02 -4.99
C PRO A 24 67.96 5.28 -3.79
N VAL A 25 68.08 5.87 -2.61
CA VAL A 25 67.22 5.55 -1.47
C VAL A 25 65.83 6.03 -1.86
N THR A 26 65.11 5.19 -2.59
CA THR A 26 63.66 5.31 -2.74
C THR A 26 63.06 5.10 -1.36
N ALA A 27 63.02 6.16 -0.57
CA ALA A 27 62.21 6.24 0.63
C ALA A 27 60.75 6.10 0.20
N GLY A 28 60.30 4.85 0.08
CA GLY A 28 58.94 4.51 -0.32
C GLY A 28 57.97 5.23 0.59
N ARG A 29 56.89 5.78 0.01
CA ARG A 29 55.93 6.58 0.79
C ARG A 29 55.45 5.74 1.98
N SER A 30 55.39 6.39 3.14
CA SER A 30 54.99 5.74 4.39
C SER A 30 53.56 5.21 4.30
N CYS A 31 53.33 4.01 4.81
CA CYS A 31 51.99 3.43 4.98
C CYS A 31 51.42 3.67 6.39
N SER A 32 52.04 4.56 7.19
CA SER A 32 51.64 4.81 8.59
C SER A 32 50.17 5.21 8.77
N GLU A 33 49.61 6.06 7.90
CA GLU A 33 48.20 6.47 7.94
C GLU A 33 47.27 5.28 7.61
N THR A 34 47.61 4.49 6.60
CA THR A 34 46.89 3.24 6.25
C THR A 34 46.91 2.24 7.40
N ARG A 35 48.07 2.03 8.03
CA ARG A 35 48.19 1.13 9.20
C ARG A 35 47.32 1.59 10.37
N HIS A 36 47.26 2.89 10.62
CA HIS A 36 46.44 3.48 11.67
C HIS A 36 44.96 3.18 11.45
N VAL A 37 44.42 3.54 10.28
CA VAL A 37 43.00 3.34 9.95
C VAL A 37 42.62 1.85 9.87
N TYR A 38 43.55 0.98 9.46
CA TYR A 38 43.36 -0.47 9.49
C TYR A 38 43.31 -1.02 10.94
N ALA A 39 44.13 -0.48 11.85
CA ALA A 39 44.12 -0.82 13.27
C ALA A 39 42.88 -0.28 14.00
N GLU A 40 42.40 0.92 13.66
CA GLU A 40 41.15 1.51 14.19
C GLU A 40 39.92 0.66 13.85
N LYS A 41 39.95 -0.05 12.72
CA LYS A 41 38.94 -1.05 12.34
C LYS A 41 39.07 -2.39 13.08
N GLY A 42 40.02 -2.51 14.00
CA GLY A 42 40.21 -3.70 14.84
C GLY A 42 41.07 -4.81 14.23
N TYR A 43 41.69 -4.57 13.07
CA TYR A 43 42.49 -5.60 12.38
C TYR A 43 43.97 -5.60 12.80
N SER A 44 44.61 -6.77 12.70
CA SER A 44 46.03 -6.92 13.01
C SER A 44 46.92 -6.24 11.96
N THR A 45 47.83 -5.36 12.38
CA THR A 45 48.80 -4.71 11.47
C THR A 45 50.04 -5.56 11.16
N ASN A 46 50.07 -6.82 11.59
CA ASN A 46 51.21 -7.73 11.38
C ASN A 46 51.50 -7.96 9.89
N THR A 47 50.46 -8.04 9.06
CA THR A 47 50.55 -8.24 7.60
C THR A 47 50.38 -6.95 6.81
N ALA A 48 50.40 -5.79 7.49
CA ALA A 48 50.42 -4.48 6.84
C ALA A 48 51.87 -4.06 6.51
N PRO A 49 52.15 -3.56 5.30
CA PRO A 49 53.43 -2.92 4.96
C PRO A 49 53.76 -1.71 5.85
N LEU A 50 55.05 -1.38 5.98
CA LEU A 50 55.52 -0.14 6.61
C LEU A 50 55.66 1.00 5.58
N THR A 51 56.12 0.67 4.38
CA THR A 51 56.27 1.54 3.21
C THR A 51 55.55 0.90 2.02
N GLN A 52 55.28 1.69 0.98
CA GLN A 52 54.64 1.18 -0.24
C GLN A 52 55.45 0.04 -0.88
N ILE A 53 54.74 -1.01 -1.29
CA ILE A 53 55.24 -2.19 -2.00
C ILE A 53 54.63 -2.26 -3.42
N SER A 54 55.15 -3.14 -4.29
CA SER A 54 54.47 -3.46 -5.55
C SER A 54 53.08 -4.08 -5.27
N GLY A 55 52.09 -3.75 -6.09
CA GLY A 55 50.71 -4.22 -5.99
C GLY A 55 50.33 -5.31 -6.98
N GLU A 56 51.30 -6.01 -7.58
CA GLU A 56 51.06 -7.11 -8.53
C GLU A 56 50.20 -8.25 -7.94
N HIS A 57 50.18 -8.42 -6.61
CA HIS A 57 49.35 -9.40 -5.91
C HIS A 57 47.87 -8.99 -5.76
N LEU A 58 47.51 -7.74 -6.09
CA LEU A 58 46.15 -7.22 -5.90
C LEU A 58 45.20 -7.76 -6.97
N ARG A 59 43.97 -8.08 -6.56
CA ARG A 59 42.90 -8.66 -7.40
C ARG A 59 41.70 -7.75 -7.61
N LEU A 60 41.48 -6.77 -6.73
CA LEU A 60 40.31 -5.89 -6.72
C LEU A 60 40.73 -4.42 -6.84
N CYS A 61 41.81 -4.04 -6.17
CA CYS A 61 42.41 -2.73 -6.30
C CYS A 61 43.30 -2.62 -7.56
N PRO A 62 43.49 -1.41 -8.11
CA PRO A 62 44.41 -1.20 -9.23
C PRO A 62 45.84 -1.65 -8.89
N GLN A 63 46.44 -2.46 -9.78
CA GLN A 63 47.79 -3.00 -9.63
C GLN A 63 48.83 -1.89 -9.83
N ASP A 64 49.32 -1.37 -8.71
CA ASP A 64 50.13 -0.16 -8.63
C ASP A 64 50.80 -0.13 -7.24
N TYR A 65 51.63 0.88 -6.91
CA TYR A 65 52.22 0.96 -5.57
C TYR A 65 51.16 1.02 -4.45
N THR A 66 51.28 0.12 -3.46
CA THR A 66 50.23 -0.16 -2.47
C THR A 66 50.74 -0.29 -1.04
N CYS A 67 49.84 -0.03 -0.10
CA CYS A 67 49.97 -0.22 1.35
C CYS A 67 49.11 -1.40 1.86
N CYS A 68 48.58 -2.26 0.97
CA CYS A 68 47.82 -3.45 1.32
C CYS A 68 48.52 -4.74 0.87
N SER A 69 48.58 -5.74 1.75
CA SER A 69 48.86 -7.12 1.37
C SER A 69 47.59 -7.81 0.84
N SER A 70 47.72 -8.98 0.20
CA SER A 70 46.57 -9.77 -0.28
C SER A 70 45.55 -10.09 0.83
N GLN A 71 46.01 -10.32 2.07
CA GLN A 71 45.13 -10.58 3.20
C GLN A 71 44.35 -9.33 3.62
N MET A 72 44.97 -8.15 3.56
CA MET A 72 44.27 -6.89 3.81
C MET A 72 43.21 -6.63 2.74
N GLU A 73 43.53 -6.88 1.46
CA GLU A 73 42.57 -6.72 0.36
C GLU A 73 41.33 -7.62 0.55
N GLU A 74 41.53 -8.90 0.90
CA GLU A 74 40.45 -9.85 1.19
C GLU A 74 39.61 -9.45 2.42
N THR A 75 40.26 -9.01 3.51
CA THR A 75 39.58 -8.56 4.73
C THR A 75 38.74 -7.31 4.48
N LEU A 76 39.28 -6.34 3.75
CA LEU A 76 38.59 -5.10 3.38
C LEU A 76 37.48 -5.34 2.35
N ALA A 77 37.60 -6.35 1.48
CA ALA A 77 36.55 -6.74 0.56
C ALA A 77 35.30 -7.22 1.31
N HIS A 78 35.45 -8.12 2.31
CA HIS A 78 34.35 -8.53 3.18
C HIS A 78 33.79 -7.34 3.98
N GLN A 79 34.65 -6.44 4.47
CA GLN A 79 34.18 -5.23 5.16
C GLN A 79 33.34 -4.34 4.24
N SER A 80 33.72 -4.20 2.96
CA SER A 80 32.96 -3.43 1.97
C SER A 80 31.56 -3.99 1.74
N GLU A 81 31.39 -5.31 1.74
CA GLU A 81 30.08 -5.95 1.65
C GLU A 81 29.25 -5.73 2.91
N THR A 82 29.88 -5.81 4.10
CA THR A 82 29.21 -5.55 5.39
C THR A 82 28.74 -4.11 5.49
N ASP A 83 29.58 -3.14 5.13
CA ASP A 83 29.23 -1.71 5.15
C ASP A 83 28.12 -1.38 4.16
N PHE A 84 28.10 -2.02 2.98
CA PHE A 84 27.04 -1.87 1.99
C PHE A 84 25.70 -2.41 2.51
N LEU A 85 25.70 -3.60 3.11
CA LEU A 85 24.49 -4.17 3.71
C LEU A 85 23.98 -3.33 4.89
N SER A 86 24.87 -2.77 5.73
CA SER A 86 24.48 -1.81 6.77
C SER A 86 23.84 -0.55 6.18
N ALA A 87 24.45 0.05 5.16
CA ALA A 87 23.93 1.25 4.51
C ALA A 87 22.52 1.04 3.91
N ILE A 88 22.24 -0.15 3.38
CA ILE A 88 20.90 -0.54 2.92
C ILE A 88 19.93 -0.66 4.10
N ASP A 89 20.30 -1.37 5.18
CA ASP A 89 19.43 -1.57 6.35
C ASP A 89 19.11 -0.25 7.06
N ASP A 90 20.12 0.58 7.31
CA ASP A 90 20.00 1.90 7.91
C ASP A 90 19.07 2.81 7.09
N THR A 91 19.20 2.80 5.75
CA THR A 91 18.31 3.57 4.86
C THR A 91 16.90 2.99 4.78
N SER A 92 16.77 1.65 4.88
CA SER A 92 15.49 0.94 4.81
C SER A 92 14.73 0.91 6.15
N GLN A 93 15.38 1.31 7.25
CA GLN A 93 14.83 1.26 8.60
C GLN A 93 13.47 1.97 8.72
N PHE A 94 13.29 3.12 8.04
CA PHE A 94 12.02 3.84 8.03
C PHE A 94 10.86 2.99 7.46
N LEU A 95 11.10 2.24 6.38
CA LEU A 95 10.10 1.33 5.81
C LEU A 95 9.79 0.22 6.79
N HIS A 96 10.81 -0.52 7.24
CA HIS A 96 10.63 -1.69 8.09
C HIS A 96 9.93 -1.34 9.42
N THR A 97 10.36 -0.26 10.08
CA THR A 97 9.74 0.22 11.33
C THR A 97 8.31 0.69 11.09
N THR A 98 8.04 1.45 10.02
CA THR A 98 6.70 1.93 9.72
C THR A 98 5.74 0.78 9.43
N PHE A 99 6.09 -0.14 8.51
CA PHE A 99 5.22 -1.28 8.20
C PHE A 99 4.96 -2.14 9.44
N THR A 100 6.01 -2.45 10.23
CA THR A 100 5.87 -3.26 11.45
C THR A 100 4.98 -2.59 12.50
N GLN A 101 5.18 -1.30 12.79
CA GLN A 101 4.39 -0.56 13.79
C GLN A 101 2.96 -0.36 13.32
N ARG A 102 2.74 0.02 12.05
CA ARG A 102 1.40 0.26 11.49
C ARG A 102 0.61 -1.04 11.42
N HIS A 103 1.20 -2.12 10.92
CA HIS A 103 0.60 -3.46 10.93
C HIS A 103 0.06 -3.83 12.32
N ARG A 104 0.92 -3.79 13.35
CA ARG A 104 0.53 -4.16 14.72
C ARG A 104 -0.61 -3.29 15.25
N LYS A 105 -0.51 -1.97 15.06
CA LYS A 105 -1.49 -0.99 15.57
C LYS A 105 -2.85 -1.11 14.90
N PHE A 106 -2.91 -1.38 13.59
CA PHE A 106 -4.17 -1.64 12.89
C PHE A 106 -4.75 -3.02 13.25
N ASP A 107 -3.91 -4.06 13.37
CA ASP A 107 -4.39 -5.40 13.73
C ASP A 107 -5.01 -5.44 15.14
N GLU A 108 -4.34 -4.84 16.12
CA GLU A 108 -4.86 -4.68 17.48
C GLU A 108 -6.18 -3.90 17.51
N PHE A 109 -6.22 -2.74 16.83
CA PHE A 109 -7.41 -1.88 16.78
C PHE A 109 -8.62 -2.56 16.11
N PHE A 110 -8.44 -3.25 14.97
CA PHE A 110 -9.54 -3.93 14.30
C PHE A 110 -10.07 -5.14 15.08
N ARG A 111 -9.20 -5.87 15.81
CA ARG A 111 -9.63 -6.92 16.75
C ARG A 111 -10.43 -6.33 17.91
N GLU A 112 -9.96 -5.24 18.50
CA GLU A 112 -10.64 -4.55 19.60
C GLU A 112 -12.04 -4.08 19.18
N LEU A 113 -12.21 -3.53 17.97
CA LEU A 113 -13.52 -3.13 17.45
C LEU A 113 -14.53 -4.29 17.37
N ILE A 114 -14.09 -5.49 16.97
CA ILE A 114 -14.96 -6.68 16.93
C ILE A 114 -15.39 -7.07 18.35
N ASP A 115 -14.46 -7.06 19.31
CA ASP A 115 -14.73 -7.36 20.71
C ASP A 115 -15.63 -6.32 21.39
N LEU A 116 -15.45 -5.04 21.07
CA LEU A 116 -16.29 -3.94 21.57
C LEU A 116 -17.70 -4.01 20.99
N SER A 117 -17.84 -4.35 19.70
CA SER A 117 -19.14 -4.55 19.06
C SER A 117 -19.94 -5.69 19.72
N GLU A 118 -19.31 -6.85 20.00
CA GLU A 118 -19.97 -7.94 20.72
C GLU A 118 -20.40 -7.52 22.14
N LYS A 119 -19.50 -6.87 22.90
CA LYS A 119 -19.80 -6.37 24.25
C LYS A 119 -20.95 -5.36 24.23
N SER A 120 -20.95 -4.43 23.28
CA SER A 120 -22.00 -3.43 23.06
C SER A 120 -23.34 -4.09 22.76
N MET A 121 -23.35 -5.06 21.83
CA MET A 121 -24.55 -5.83 21.48
C MET A 121 -25.11 -6.57 22.69
N ASN A 122 -24.27 -7.31 23.42
CA ASN A 122 -24.66 -8.06 24.61
C ASN A 122 -25.27 -7.16 25.70
N GLN A 123 -24.66 -5.99 25.97
CA GLN A 123 -25.18 -5.01 26.93
C GLN A 123 -26.51 -4.40 26.47
N MET A 124 -26.60 -3.95 25.21
CA MET A 124 -27.81 -3.36 24.64
C MET A 124 -28.97 -4.35 24.62
N PHE A 125 -28.73 -5.59 24.19
CA PHE A 125 -29.76 -6.60 24.02
C PHE A 125 -30.22 -7.20 25.35
N THR A 126 -29.30 -7.37 26.32
CA THR A 126 -29.68 -7.74 27.70
C THR A 126 -30.58 -6.67 28.33
N LYS A 127 -30.31 -5.38 28.08
CA LYS A 127 -31.13 -4.26 28.58
C LYS A 127 -32.48 -4.12 27.86
N THR A 128 -32.54 -4.44 26.57
CA THR A 128 -33.73 -4.24 25.72
C THR A 128 -34.67 -5.44 25.72
N TYR A 129 -34.14 -6.65 25.57
CA TYR A 129 -34.91 -7.89 25.43
C TYR A 129 -34.83 -8.81 26.66
N GLY A 130 -33.91 -8.54 27.59
CA GLY A 130 -33.79 -9.29 28.84
C GLY A 130 -33.61 -10.79 28.63
N ARG A 131 -34.46 -11.59 29.30
CA ARG A 131 -34.39 -13.06 29.27
C ARG A 131 -34.56 -13.67 27.87
N LEU A 132 -35.29 -13.01 26.97
CA LEU A 132 -35.48 -13.51 25.60
C LEU A 132 -34.17 -13.54 24.82
N PHE A 133 -33.32 -12.53 25.04
CA PHE A 133 -31.97 -12.50 24.47
C PHE A 133 -31.04 -13.48 25.18
N THR A 134 -31.00 -13.50 26.52
CA THR A 134 -30.04 -14.36 27.24
C THR A 134 -30.28 -15.86 27.01
N GLN A 135 -31.50 -16.27 26.67
CA GLN A 135 -31.85 -17.65 26.28
C GLN A 135 -31.46 -18.02 24.84
N ASN A 136 -31.11 -17.06 24.00
CA ASN A 136 -30.76 -17.24 22.58
C ASN A 136 -29.45 -16.52 22.22
N ALA A 137 -28.62 -16.22 23.22
CA ALA A 137 -27.40 -15.41 23.06
C ALA A 137 -26.36 -16.08 22.14
N ASN A 138 -26.38 -17.42 22.04
CA ASN A 138 -25.46 -18.21 21.23
C ASN A 138 -25.51 -17.80 19.75
N VAL A 139 -26.70 -17.53 19.18
CA VAL A 139 -26.85 -17.13 17.75
C VAL A 139 -26.08 -15.84 17.45
N PHE A 140 -26.00 -14.93 18.41
CA PHE A 140 -25.26 -13.68 18.28
C PHE A 140 -23.77 -13.83 18.59
N GLN A 141 -23.41 -14.70 19.54
CA GLN A 141 -22.01 -15.02 19.84
C GLN A 141 -21.32 -15.75 18.68
N GLU A 142 -22.01 -16.71 18.06
CA GLU A 142 -21.55 -17.46 16.88
C GLU A 142 -21.20 -16.51 15.71
N LEU A 143 -22.02 -15.48 15.46
CA LEU A 143 -21.72 -14.43 14.47
C LEU A 143 -20.37 -13.75 14.76
N PHE A 144 -20.10 -13.34 16.00
CA PHE A 144 -18.83 -12.69 16.34
C PHE A 144 -17.64 -13.65 16.37
N VAL A 145 -17.85 -14.94 16.64
CA VAL A 145 -16.81 -15.98 16.47
C VAL A 145 -16.41 -16.08 14.99
N GLU A 146 -17.38 -16.17 14.07
CA GLU A 146 -17.10 -16.27 12.64
C GLU A 146 -16.56 -14.97 12.04
N LEU A 147 -16.99 -13.79 12.52
CA LEU A 147 -16.37 -12.49 12.14
C LEU A 147 -14.89 -12.41 12.55
N ARG A 148 -14.53 -12.88 13.76
CA ARG A 148 -13.11 -12.98 14.19
C ARG A 148 -12.33 -14.00 13.36
N ARG A 149 -12.94 -15.14 13.04
CA ARG A 149 -12.34 -16.21 12.22
C ARG A 149 -12.06 -15.73 10.80
N TYR A 150 -13.01 -15.03 10.18
CA TYR A 150 -12.80 -14.34 8.90
C TYR A 150 -11.64 -13.36 8.99
N TYR A 151 -11.67 -12.43 9.95
CA TYR A 151 -10.65 -11.39 10.07
C TYR A 151 -9.24 -11.99 10.26
N SER A 152 -9.13 -13.07 11.05
CA SER A 152 -7.86 -13.76 11.35
C SER A 152 -7.29 -14.59 10.19
N GLY A 153 -7.91 -14.58 9.00
CA GLY A 153 -7.44 -15.33 7.82
C GLY A 153 -8.13 -16.68 7.59
N GLY A 154 -9.22 -16.97 8.28
CA GLY A 154 -10.00 -18.19 8.07
C GLY A 154 -10.61 -18.29 6.66
N SER A 155 -10.75 -19.52 6.16
CA SER A 155 -11.41 -19.88 4.90
C SER A 155 -12.94 -19.86 5.03
N VAL A 156 -13.49 -18.71 5.40
CA VAL A 156 -14.92 -18.50 5.66
C VAL A 156 -15.40 -17.32 4.83
N SER A 157 -16.55 -17.44 4.17
CA SER A 157 -17.15 -16.37 3.37
C SER A 157 -18.06 -15.49 4.24
N LEU A 158 -17.80 -14.17 4.29
CA LEU A 158 -18.68 -13.23 5.01
C LEU A 158 -20.12 -13.22 4.47
N THR A 159 -20.32 -13.57 3.20
CA THR A 159 -21.67 -13.63 2.62
C THR A 159 -22.44 -14.82 3.21
N GLU A 160 -21.79 -15.97 3.34
CA GLU A 160 -22.37 -17.17 3.95
C GLU A 160 -22.62 -16.99 5.45
N VAL A 161 -21.64 -16.48 6.20
CA VAL A 161 -21.78 -16.22 7.66
C VAL A 161 -22.97 -15.32 7.97
N LEU A 162 -23.13 -14.23 7.20
CA LEU A 162 -24.24 -13.30 7.42
C LEU A 162 -25.57 -13.93 6.98
N SER A 163 -25.59 -14.69 5.88
CA SER A 163 -26.80 -15.42 5.45
C SER A 163 -27.25 -16.46 6.48
N GLU A 164 -26.33 -17.25 7.03
CA GLU A 164 -26.61 -18.24 8.06
C GLU A 164 -27.10 -17.59 9.35
N PHE A 165 -26.45 -16.51 9.80
CA PHE A 165 -26.90 -15.72 10.94
C PHE A 165 -28.35 -15.23 10.77
N TRP A 166 -28.68 -14.66 9.60
CA TRP A 166 -30.04 -14.19 9.34
C TRP A 166 -31.06 -15.33 9.31
N SER A 167 -30.71 -16.48 8.75
CA SER A 167 -31.59 -17.68 8.73
C SER A 167 -31.87 -18.17 10.15
N ARG A 168 -30.83 -18.39 10.97
CA ARG A 168 -30.96 -18.75 12.40
C ARG A 168 -31.79 -17.72 13.17
N LEU A 169 -31.67 -16.43 12.85
CA LEU A 169 -32.45 -15.37 13.48
C LEU A 169 -33.93 -15.38 13.06
N VAL A 170 -34.26 -15.66 11.79
CA VAL A 170 -35.64 -15.80 11.30
C VAL A 170 -36.38 -16.88 12.09
N GLU A 171 -35.81 -18.08 12.18
CA GLU A 171 -36.43 -19.21 12.92
C GLU A 171 -36.75 -18.83 14.37
N ARG A 172 -35.79 -18.17 15.04
CA ARG A 172 -35.90 -17.80 16.46
C ARG A 172 -36.92 -16.70 16.68
N VAL A 173 -36.87 -15.62 15.90
CA VAL A 173 -37.82 -14.51 16.04
C VAL A 173 -39.22 -14.96 15.62
N PHE A 174 -39.37 -15.75 14.56
CA PHE A 174 -40.67 -16.29 14.13
C PHE A 174 -41.34 -17.13 15.22
N SER A 175 -40.58 -18.03 15.85
CA SER A 175 -41.06 -18.87 16.95
C SER A 175 -41.47 -18.06 18.19
N LEU A 176 -40.68 -17.04 18.54
CA LEU A 176 -40.96 -16.16 19.69
C LEU A 176 -42.17 -15.22 19.46
N VAL A 177 -42.40 -14.80 18.22
CA VAL A 177 -43.53 -13.94 17.83
C VAL A 177 -44.85 -14.73 17.73
N ASN A 178 -44.78 -16.04 17.45
CA ASN A 178 -45.95 -16.91 17.26
C ASN A 178 -46.08 -18.03 18.33
N PRO A 179 -46.05 -17.74 19.65
CA PRO A 179 -45.97 -18.75 20.71
C PRO A 179 -47.24 -19.62 20.88
N GLN A 180 -48.31 -19.32 20.13
CA GLN A 180 -49.56 -20.09 20.14
C GLN A 180 -49.50 -21.34 19.25
N TYR A 181 -48.46 -21.47 18.45
CA TYR A 181 -48.24 -22.58 17.53
C TYR A 181 -46.98 -23.37 17.91
N GLN A 182 -46.95 -24.65 17.52
CA GLN A 182 -45.75 -25.48 17.56
C GLN A 182 -45.21 -25.64 16.15
N PHE A 183 -43.92 -25.34 16.00
CA PHE A 183 -43.19 -25.48 14.75
C PHE A 183 -42.24 -26.68 14.88
N SER A 184 -42.25 -27.57 13.89
CA SER A 184 -41.21 -28.59 13.70
C SER A 184 -40.02 -27.97 12.97
N ASP A 185 -38.86 -28.61 13.06
CA ASP A 185 -37.65 -28.16 12.35
C ASP A 185 -37.87 -28.13 10.82
N GLU A 186 -38.57 -29.13 10.27
CA GLU A 186 -39.03 -29.17 8.86
C GLU A 186 -39.86 -27.94 8.47
N TYR A 187 -40.71 -27.44 9.36
CA TYR A 187 -41.53 -26.25 9.12
C TYR A 187 -40.67 -24.99 9.15
N LEU A 188 -39.72 -24.89 10.08
CA LEU A 188 -38.77 -23.77 10.15
C LEU A 188 -37.82 -23.73 8.94
N GLU A 189 -37.41 -24.89 8.42
CA GLU A 189 -36.67 -25.00 7.17
C GLU A 189 -37.48 -24.44 5.98
N CYS A 190 -38.80 -24.70 5.94
CA CYS A 190 -39.70 -24.07 4.96
C CYS A 190 -39.76 -22.54 5.13
N VAL A 191 -39.84 -22.02 6.37
CA VAL A 191 -39.81 -20.56 6.62
C VAL A 191 -38.52 -19.94 6.06
N ASN A 192 -37.36 -20.57 6.25
CA ASN A 192 -36.09 -20.11 5.68
C ASN A 192 -36.09 -20.14 4.14
N LYS A 193 -36.61 -21.21 3.51
CA LYS A 193 -36.71 -21.30 2.04
C LYS A 193 -37.53 -20.18 1.41
N HIS A 194 -38.55 -19.67 2.12
CA HIS A 194 -39.34 -18.52 1.67
C HIS A 194 -38.81 -17.15 2.15
N ALA A 195 -37.78 -17.10 3.02
CA ALA A 195 -37.35 -15.87 3.67
C ALA A 195 -36.94 -14.75 2.69
N GLU A 196 -36.35 -15.08 1.54
CA GLU A 196 -35.97 -14.10 0.50
C GLU A 196 -37.18 -13.39 -0.12
N GLN A 197 -38.26 -14.13 -0.39
CA GLN A 197 -39.51 -13.60 -0.96
C GLN A 197 -40.33 -12.83 0.09
N LEU A 198 -40.26 -13.29 1.34
CA LEU A 198 -40.99 -12.72 2.47
C LEU A 198 -40.37 -11.42 3.01
N GLN A 199 -39.04 -11.32 2.95
CA GLN A 199 -38.23 -10.27 3.58
C GLN A 199 -38.69 -9.93 5.01
N PRO A 200 -38.66 -10.90 5.96
CA PRO A 200 -39.16 -10.70 7.32
C PRO A 200 -38.46 -9.53 8.06
N PHE A 201 -37.19 -9.29 7.71
CA PHE A 201 -36.36 -8.20 8.22
C PHE A 201 -36.23 -7.01 7.25
N GLY A 202 -37.08 -6.93 6.22
CA GLY A 202 -36.98 -5.93 5.16
C GLY A 202 -35.65 -6.03 4.42
N ASP A 203 -35.07 -4.88 4.06
CA ASP A 203 -33.79 -4.81 3.34
C ASP A 203 -32.55 -4.67 4.27
N LEU A 204 -32.75 -4.77 5.59
CA LEU A 204 -31.69 -4.69 6.59
C LEU A 204 -30.62 -5.78 6.44
N PRO A 205 -30.95 -7.07 6.16
CA PRO A 205 -29.94 -8.09 5.91
C PRO A 205 -28.97 -7.73 4.78
N ARG A 206 -29.50 -7.22 3.67
CA ARG A 206 -28.73 -6.78 2.50
C ARG A 206 -27.90 -5.53 2.81
N LYS A 207 -28.48 -4.53 3.50
CA LYS A 207 -27.79 -3.30 3.91
C LYS A 207 -26.64 -3.56 4.88
N LEU A 208 -26.87 -4.39 5.91
CA LEU A 208 -25.82 -4.78 6.85
C LEU A 208 -24.75 -5.63 6.15
N GLY A 209 -25.18 -6.61 5.34
CA GLY A 209 -24.30 -7.45 4.51
C GLY A 209 -23.29 -6.63 3.72
N LEU A 210 -23.77 -5.70 2.89
CA LEU A 210 -22.91 -4.85 2.06
C LEU A 210 -21.95 -3.98 2.90
N GLN A 211 -22.41 -3.41 4.03
CA GLN A 211 -21.57 -2.54 4.86
C GLN A 211 -20.49 -3.33 5.60
N VAL A 212 -20.87 -4.41 6.29
CA VAL A 212 -19.95 -5.25 7.08
C VAL A 212 -18.94 -5.93 6.16
N SER A 213 -19.38 -6.57 5.07
CA SER A 213 -18.46 -7.26 4.16
C SER A 213 -17.41 -6.32 3.60
N ARG A 214 -17.80 -5.17 3.04
CA ARG A 214 -16.85 -4.22 2.42
C ARG A 214 -15.83 -3.67 3.43
N ALA A 215 -16.28 -3.37 4.65
CA ALA A 215 -15.41 -2.86 5.71
C ALA A 215 -14.40 -3.92 6.19
N PHE A 216 -14.86 -5.14 6.46
CA PHE A 216 -13.99 -6.24 6.91
C PHE A 216 -13.00 -6.69 5.83
N ILE A 217 -13.44 -6.76 4.56
CA ILE A 217 -12.55 -7.02 3.41
C ILE A 217 -11.45 -5.97 3.33
N ALA A 218 -11.81 -4.68 3.39
CA ALA A 218 -10.84 -3.58 3.32
C ALA A 218 -9.84 -3.57 4.50
N ALA A 219 -10.33 -3.82 5.73
CA ALA A 219 -9.48 -3.89 6.92
C ALA A 219 -8.51 -5.08 6.89
N ARG A 220 -9.00 -6.29 6.55
CA ARG A 220 -8.17 -7.50 6.38
C ARG A 220 -7.12 -7.28 5.29
N ALA A 221 -7.51 -6.74 4.12
CA ALA A 221 -6.60 -6.46 3.02
C ALA A 221 -5.55 -5.41 3.39
N LEU A 222 -5.90 -4.36 4.13
CA LEU A 222 -4.93 -3.36 4.60
C LEU A 222 -3.88 -3.99 5.53
N VAL A 223 -4.31 -4.75 6.54
CA VAL A 223 -3.39 -5.38 7.51
C VAL A 223 -2.49 -6.41 6.83
N GLN A 224 -3.06 -7.27 5.97
CA GLN A 224 -2.29 -8.23 5.17
C GLN A 224 -1.30 -7.51 4.23
N GLY A 225 -1.70 -6.42 3.58
CA GLY A 225 -0.81 -5.59 2.78
C GLY A 225 0.34 -5.02 3.61
N LEU A 226 0.08 -4.43 4.77
CA LEU A 226 1.13 -3.91 5.67
C LEU A 226 2.10 -5.01 6.14
N ALA A 227 1.62 -6.25 6.36
CA ALA A 227 2.49 -7.40 6.63
C ALA A 227 3.36 -7.75 5.42
N THR A 228 2.79 -7.83 4.22
CA THR A 228 3.54 -8.11 2.98
C THR A 228 4.60 -7.05 2.70
N GLY A 229 4.30 -5.76 2.92
CA GLY A 229 5.27 -4.67 2.78
C GLY A 229 6.48 -4.80 3.72
N ARG A 230 6.25 -5.18 4.98
CA ARG A 230 7.33 -5.53 5.94
C ARG A 230 8.16 -6.71 5.41
N ASP A 231 7.50 -7.78 4.98
CA ASP A 231 8.17 -9.03 4.64
C ASP A 231 9.02 -8.91 3.36
N ILE A 232 8.58 -8.08 2.39
CA ILE A 232 9.38 -7.75 1.20
C ILE A 232 10.65 -6.97 1.57
N VAL A 233 10.54 -5.95 2.45
CA VAL A 233 11.70 -5.18 2.92
C VAL A 233 12.70 -6.07 3.69
N ASN A 234 12.22 -7.07 4.43
CA ASN A 234 13.08 -8.03 5.12
C ASN A 234 13.71 -9.08 4.18
N LYS A 235 13.17 -9.27 2.97
CA LYS A 235 13.65 -10.22 1.97
C LYS A 235 14.64 -9.62 0.97
N LEU A 236 15.14 -8.40 1.17
CA LEU A 236 16.15 -7.79 0.29
C LEU A 236 17.49 -8.52 0.33
N SER A 237 18.29 -8.37 -0.72
CA SER A 237 19.69 -8.83 -0.77
C SER A 237 20.49 -8.03 -1.80
N ALA A 238 21.80 -7.94 -1.61
CA ALA A 238 22.75 -7.41 -2.58
C ALA A 238 22.74 -8.21 -3.89
N GLY A 239 23.03 -7.56 -5.02
CA GLY A 239 23.34 -8.24 -6.29
C GLY A 239 24.67 -8.99 -6.21
N ALA A 240 24.72 -10.20 -6.76
CA ALA A 240 25.95 -10.99 -6.85
C ALA A 240 27.03 -10.25 -7.67
N GLY A 241 28.29 -10.31 -7.24
CA GLY A 241 29.43 -9.71 -7.95
C GLY A 241 29.78 -8.26 -7.54
N CYS A 242 28.94 -7.60 -6.74
CA CYS A 242 29.12 -6.21 -6.33
C CYS A 242 30.43 -5.92 -5.53
N VAL A 243 30.95 -6.89 -4.77
CA VAL A 243 32.09 -6.72 -3.83
C VAL A 243 33.33 -6.10 -4.47
N ARG A 244 33.64 -6.42 -5.74
CA ARG A 244 34.78 -5.83 -6.46
C ARG A 244 34.65 -4.31 -6.56
N ALA A 245 33.47 -3.83 -6.92
CA ALA A 245 33.21 -2.40 -7.11
C ALA A 245 33.14 -1.65 -5.78
N LEU A 246 32.54 -2.24 -4.74
CA LEU A 246 32.53 -1.69 -3.37
C LEU A 246 33.94 -1.55 -2.80
N MET A 247 34.76 -2.60 -2.91
CA MET A 247 36.16 -2.58 -2.51
C MET A 247 36.94 -1.48 -3.25
N ARG A 248 36.77 -1.40 -4.58
CA ARG A 248 37.38 -0.37 -5.44
C ARG A 248 36.97 1.05 -5.03
N GLN A 249 35.72 1.25 -4.67
CA GLN A 249 35.17 2.54 -4.28
C GLN A 249 35.65 3.01 -2.90
N TRP A 250 35.49 2.18 -1.87
CA TRP A 250 35.66 2.61 -0.48
C TRP A 250 37.02 2.32 0.11
N TYR A 251 37.69 1.24 -0.30
CA TYR A 251 38.87 0.72 0.41
C TYR A 251 40.16 0.70 -0.39
N CYS A 252 40.10 0.78 -1.72
CA CYS A 252 41.31 1.03 -2.49
C CYS A 252 41.98 2.40 -2.25
N PRO A 253 41.30 3.49 -1.81
CA PRO A 253 41.98 4.70 -1.30
C PRO A 253 42.89 4.41 -0.10
N LEU A 254 42.42 3.60 0.86
CA LEU A 254 43.19 3.13 2.01
C LEU A 254 44.42 2.34 1.55
N CYS A 255 44.25 1.43 0.59
CA CYS A 255 45.38 0.68 0.00
C CYS A 255 46.35 1.55 -0.82
N ARG A 256 45.91 2.67 -1.41
CA ARG A 256 46.77 3.63 -2.11
C ARG A 256 47.56 4.57 -1.18
N GLY A 257 47.34 4.51 0.14
CA GLY A 257 47.93 5.47 1.09
C GLY A 257 47.20 6.82 1.14
N MET A 258 45.90 6.83 0.84
CA MET A 258 45.02 8.02 0.87
C MET A 258 43.72 7.71 1.64
N PRO A 259 43.78 7.31 2.92
CA PRO A 259 42.60 6.79 3.64
C PRO A 259 41.52 7.84 3.95
N SER A 260 41.88 9.12 3.94
CA SER A 260 40.97 10.26 4.10
C SER A 260 40.20 10.63 2.83
N LEU A 261 40.51 10.03 1.68
CA LEU A 261 39.93 10.37 0.38
C LEU A 261 38.63 9.59 0.11
N ARG A 262 37.49 10.28 0.14
CA ARG A 262 36.16 9.72 -0.17
C ARG A 262 35.94 9.56 -1.68
N PRO A 263 35.16 8.56 -2.13
CA PRO A 263 34.81 8.38 -3.54
C PRO A 263 34.00 9.56 -4.09
N CYS A 264 34.15 9.84 -5.38
CA CYS A 264 33.33 10.85 -6.05
C CYS A 264 31.84 10.48 -6.00
N HIS A 265 30.97 11.48 -5.87
CA HIS A 265 29.52 11.24 -5.78
C HIS A 265 28.98 10.45 -7.00
N THR A 266 29.42 10.82 -8.20
CA THR A 266 29.06 10.13 -9.46
C THR A 266 29.62 8.71 -9.58
N LEU A 267 30.84 8.45 -9.09
CA LEU A 267 31.38 7.09 -8.94
C LEU A 267 30.47 6.27 -8.00
N CYS A 268 30.13 6.84 -6.84
CA CYS A 268 29.25 6.20 -5.87
C CYS A 268 27.90 5.83 -6.49
N LEU A 269 27.28 6.74 -7.24
CA LEU A 269 26.01 6.46 -7.91
C LEU A 269 26.12 5.31 -8.91
N ASN A 270 27.16 5.24 -9.74
CA ASN A 270 27.32 4.15 -10.71
C ASN A 270 27.53 2.79 -10.05
N VAL A 271 28.35 2.70 -9.00
CA VAL A 271 28.52 1.46 -8.23
C VAL A 271 27.21 1.06 -7.55
N MET A 272 26.56 1.99 -6.85
CA MET A 272 25.32 1.70 -6.12
C MET A 272 24.18 1.28 -7.06
N LYS A 273 24.02 1.94 -8.22
CA LYS A 273 23.01 1.56 -9.24
C LYS A 273 23.30 0.19 -9.85
N GLY A 274 24.55 -0.13 -10.14
CA GLY A 274 24.95 -1.47 -10.61
C GLY A 274 24.66 -2.57 -9.58
N CYS A 275 25.02 -2.32 -8.32
CA CYS A 275 24.82 -3.28 -7.22
C CYS A 275 23.36 -3.46 -6.78
N LEU A 276 22.52 -2.43 -6.93
CA LEU A 276 21.10 -2.41 -6.57
C LEU A 276 20.18 -2.58 -7.79
N ALA A 277 20.73 -2.95 -8.96
CA ALA A 277 19.99 -2.99 -10.22
C ALA A 277 18.75 -3.89 -10.18
N ASN A 278 18.88 -5.09 -9.62
CA ASN A 278 17.75 -6.01 -9.41
C ASN A 278 16.71 -5.43 -8.41
N THR A 279 17.16 -4.70 -7.40
CA THR A 279 16.27 -4.06 -6.41
C THR A 279 15.50 -2.90 -7.04
N ALA A 280 16.11 -2.14 -7.94
CA ALA A 280 15.46 -1.04 -8.66
C ALA A 280 14.32 -1.52 -9.58
N ASP A 281 14.38 -2.74 -10.12
CA ASP A 281 13.28 -3.34 -10.89
C ASP A 281 11.99 -3.54 -10.05
N LEU A 282 12.07 -3.53 -8.71
CA LEU A 282 10.89 -3.57 -7.84
C LEU A 282 10.08 -2.26 -7.87
N ASP A 283 10.66 -1.13 -8.27
CA ASP A 283 10.08 0.21 -8.06
C ASP A 283 8.70 0.39 -8.70
N THR A 284 8.48 -0.18 -9.88
CA THR A 284 7.18 -0.09 -10.57
C THR A 284 6.07 -0.77 -9.78
N GLU A 285 6.27 -2.02 -9.36
CA GLU A 285 5.24 -2.75 -8.60
C GLU A 285 5.16 -2.31 -7.14
N TRP A 286 6.26 -1.82 -6.57
CA TRP A 286 6.28 -1.19 -5.26
C TRP A 286 5.42 0.08 -5.25
N ASN A 287 5.56 0.95 -6.23
CA ASN A 287 4.73 2.16 -6.35
C ASN A 287 3.24 1.77 -6.55
N ASN A 288 2.95 0.80 -7.42
CA ASN A 288 1.58 0.26 -7.59
C ASN A 288 0.99 -0.26 -6.26
N PHE A 289 1.80 -0.92 -5.44
CA PHE A 289 1.43 -1.45 -4.14
C PHE A 289 1.19 -0.36 -3.08
N ILE A 290 2.09 0.63 -2.99
CA ILE A 290 1.93 1.81 -2.11
C ILE A 290 0.67 2.60 -2.49
N ASP A 291 0.43 2.82 -3.78
CA ASP A 291 -0.76 3.52 -4.28
C ASP A 291 -2.05 2.72 -3.98
N ALA A 292 -2.00 1.38 -4.02
CA ALA A 292 -3.13 0.53 -3.64
C ALA A 292 -3.39 0.52 -2.11
N LEU A 293 -2.34 0.49 -1.27
CA LEU A 293 -2.46 0.67 0.19
C LEU A 293 -3.08 2.03 0.52
N TYR A 294 -2.65 3.09 -0.16
CA TYR A 294 -3.19 4.44 0.00
C TYR A 294 -4.69 4.47 -0.30
N GLN A 295 -5.10 3.91 -1.46
CA GLN A 295 -6.50 3.87 -1.89
C GLN A 295 -7.41 3.04 -0.99
N VAL A 296 -6.95 1.88 -0.47
CA VAL A 296 -7.72 1.11 0.53
C VAL A 296 -7.84 1.88 1.83
N SER A 297 -6.80 2.60 2.24
CA SER A 297 -6.85 3.47 3.43
C SER A 297 -7.91 4.58 3.28
N GLU A 298 -8.01 5.21 2.11
CA GLU A 298 -9.08 6.19 1.82
C GLU A 298 -10.50 5.59 1.85
N LYS A 299 -10.66 4.32 1.45
CA LYS A 299 -11.96 3.65 1.59
C LYS A 299 -12.34 3.41 3.05
N LEU A 300 -11.38 3.12 3.92
CA LEU A 300 -11.57 2.93 5.36
C LEU A 300 -11.86 4.26 6.10
N GLU A 301 -11.37 5.39 5.60
CA GLU A 301 -11.76 6.74 6.07
C GLU A 301 -13.20 7.09 5.66
N GLY A 302 -13.62 6.63 4.46
CA GLY A 302 -14.94 6.91 3.89
C GLY A 302 -15.93 5.72 3.96
N PRO A 303 -16.36 5.18 2.80
CA PRO A 303 -17.55 4.31 2.71
C PRO A 303 -17.39 2.93 3.35
N PHE A 304 -16.17 2.47 3.60
CA PHE A 304 -15.87 1.15 4.15
C PHE A 304 -15.33 1.24 5.59
N ASN A 305 -15.63 2.33 6.31
CA ASN A 305 -15.18 2.54 7.69
C ASN A 305 -15.62 1.40 8.62
N MET A 306 -14.64 0.65 9.15
CA MET A 306 -14.86 -0.54 9.97
C MET A 306 -15.36 -0.22 11.38
N GLU A 307 -14.99 0.93 11.94
CA GLU A 307 -15.49 1.40 13.24
C GLU A 307 -17.01 1.60 13.16
N LEU A 308 -17.47 2.37 12.15
CA LEU A 308 -18.90 2.58 11.88
C LEU A 308 -19.64 1.29 11.47
N ALA A 309 -18.99 0.40 10.71
CA ALA A 309 -19.59 -0.88 10.34
C ALA A 309 -19.81 -1.77 11.56
N ALA A 310 -18.78 -1.98 12.39
CA ALA A 310 -18.84 -2.81 13.59
C ALA A 310 -19.84 -2.25 14.63
N ASP A 311 -19.84 -0.94 14.85
CA ASP A 311 -20.81 -0.25 15.71
C ASP A 311 -22.27 -0.44 15.23
N SER A 312 -22.50 -0.48 13.92
CA SER A 312 -23.84 -0.58 13.35
C SER A 312 -24.50 -1.96 13.47
N ILE A 313 -23.72 -3.02 13.77
CA ILE A 313 -24.21 -4.41 13.82
C ILE A 313 -25.35 -4.55 14.84
N SER A 314 -25.11 -4.14 16.08
CA SER A 314 -26.10 -4.27 17.17
C SER A 314 -27.39 -3.50 16.87
N VAL A 315 -27.25 -2.26 16.37
CA VAL A 315 -28.38 -1.38 16.04
C VAL A 315 -29.22 -1.97 14.91
N LYS A 316 -28.60 -2.39 13.80
CA LYS A 316 -29.31 -2.93 12.63
C LYS A 316 -29.95 -4.29 12.89
N VAL A 317 -29.33 -5.14 13.73
CA VAL A 317 -29.96 -6.40 14.15
C VAL A 317 -31.15 -6.13 15.08
N SER A 318 -31.06 -5.13 15.98
CA SER A 318 -32.19 -4.71 16.82
C SER A 318 -33.34 -4.17 15.96
N GLU A 319 -33.03 -3.34 14.96
CA GLU A 319 -33.99 -2.81 13.98
C GLU A 319 -34.67 -3.93 13.18
N ALA A 320 -33.93 -4.95 12.75
CA ALA A 320 -34.48 -6.12 12.06
C ALA A 320 -35.45 -6.92 12.94
N ILE A 321 -35.08 -7.16 14.20
CA ILE A 321 -35.97 -7.83 15.18
C ILE A 321 -37.25 -7.03 15.38
N MET A 322 -37.16 -5.69 15.53
CA MET A 322 -38.33 -4.82 15.66
C MET A 322 -39.21 -4.83 14.40
N HIS A 323 -38.61 -4.75 13.20
CA HIS A 323 -39.34 -4.79 11.93
C HIS A 323 -40.21 -6.05 11.78
N MET A 324 -39.67 -7.22 12.15
CA MET A 324 -40.41 -8.48 12.10
C MET A 324 -41.49 -8.58 13.20
N GLN A 325 -41.27 -7.96 14.37
CA GLN A 325 -42.27 -7.88 15.44
C GLN A 325 -43.45 -6.99 15.04
N GLU A 326 -43.19 -5.82 14.45
CA GLU A 326 -44.20 -4.87 13.99
C GLU A 326 -45.01 -5.44 12.80
N ASN A 327 -44.32 -6.07 11.83
CA ASN A 327 -44.94 -6.69 10.67
C ASN A 327 -45.31 -8.18 10.88
N SER A 328 -45.43 -8.61 12.14
CA SER A 328 -45.62 -10.01 12.53
C SER A 328 -46.83 -10.68 11.87
N ILE A 329 -48.00 -10.02 11.87
CA ILE A 329 -49.24 -10.56 11.29
C ILE A 329 -49.10 -10.77 9.78
N ALA A 330 -48.55 -9.80 9.07
CA ALA A 330 -48.35 -9.87 7.63
C ALA A 330 -47.32 -10.97 7.27
N THR A 331 -46.25 -11.07 8.05
CA THR A 331 -45.20 -12.09 7.89
C THR A 331 -45.78 -13.49 8.12
N SER A 332 -46.44 -13.74 9.24
CA SER A 332 -47.09 -15.02 9.55
C SER A 332 -48.15 -15.41 8.52
N THR A 333 -48.95 -14.46 8.04
CA THR A 333 -49.98 -14.74 7.00
C THR A 333 -49.35 -15.27 5.71
N LYS A 334 -48.29 -14.62 5.22
CA LYS A 334 -47.56 -15.08 4.02
C LYS A 334 -46.84 -16.42 4.26
N VAL A 335 -46.25 -16.62 5.45
CA VAL A 335 -45.64 -17.91 5.82
C VAL A 335 -46.68 -19.03 5.83
N PHE A 336 -47.89 -18.81 6.36
CA PHE A 336 -48.94 -19.83 6.39
C PHE A 336 -49.50 -20.14 4.99
N GLN A 337 -49.40 -19.19 4.05
CA GLN A 337 -49.73 -19.41 2.64
C GLN A 337 -48.66 -20.24 1.90
N GLY A 338 -47.37 -20.07 2.24
CA GLY A 338 -46.27 -20.83 1.63
C GLY A 338 -46.04 -22.21 2.25
N CYS A 339 -45.98 -22.29 3.58
CA CYS A 339 -45.65 -23.50 4.35
C CYS A 339 -46.86 -24.25 4.93
N GLY A 340 -48.08 -23.75 4.72
CA GLY A 340 -49.30 -24.29 5.30
C GLY A 340 -49.57 -23.83 6.73
N SER A 341 -50.74 -24.19 7.29
CA SER A 341 -51.12 -23.77 8.65
C SER A 341 -50.40 -24.62 9.71
N PRO A 342 -49.66 -24.02 10.66
CA PRO A 342 -48.93 -24.75 11.70
C PRO A 342 -49.88 -25.33 12.77
N ARG A 343 -49.41 -26.32 13.52
CA ARG A 343 -50.20 -26.95 14.59
C ARG A 343 -50.35 -25.98 15.77
N LEU A 344 -51.58 -25.78 16.23
CA LEU A 344 -51.85 -25.05 17.48
C LEU A 344 -51.23 -25.81 18.66
N THR A 345 -50.59 -25.07 19.57
CA THR A 345 -50.08 -25.62 20.83
C THR A 345 -51.24 -26.24 21.61
N PRO A 346 -51.20 -27.56 21.95
CA PRO A 346 -52.26 -28.20 22.72
C PRO A 346 -52.51 -27.44 24.02
N GLY A 347 -53.77 -27.04 24.24
CA GLY A 347 -54.15 -26.02 25.23
C GLY A 347 -53.77 -26.37 26.66
N ARG A 348 -52.56 -26.00 27.08
CA ARG A 348 -52.12 -26.14 28.48
C ARG A 348 -52.73 -25.00 29.28
N SER A 349 -53.92 -25.25 29.83
CA SER A 349 -54.53 -24.41 30.87
C SER A 349 -53.69 -24.42 32.14
N ARG A 350 -52.58 -23.67 32.12
CA ARG A 350 -51.75 -23.37 33.29
C ARG A 350 -51.70 -21.87 33.43
N ARG A 351 -52.60 -21.33 34.27
CA ARG A 351 -52.51 -19.95 34.75
C ARG A 351 -51.13 -19.77 35.38
N SER A 352 -50.26 -18.96 34.77
CA SER A 352 -49.12 -18.42 35.51
C SER A 352 -49.65 -17.58 36.68
N PRO A 353 -48.98 -17.60 37.86
CA PRO A 353 -49.28 -16.64 38.91
C PRO A 353 -49.21 -15.22 38.36
N LYS A 354 -50.15 -14.38 38.79
CA LYS A 354 -50.25 -12.98 38.36
C LYS A 354 -49.06 -12.19 38.90
N GLU A 355 -48.02 -12.02 38.08
CA GLU A 355 -46.90 -11.14 38.42
C GLU A 355 -47.41 -9.69 38.50
N SER A 356 -47.02 -8.98 39.56
CA SER A 356 -47.65 -7.71 39.93
C SER A 356 -47.09 -6.54 39.12
N GLY A 357 -47.97 -5.78 38.47
CA GLY A 357 -47.78 -4.34 38.27
C GLY A 357 -46.57 -3.87 37.45
N GLY A 358 -46.13 -4.62 36.43
CA GLY A 358 -45.18 -4.11 35.44
C GLY A 358 -45.89 -3.32 34.34
N ASN A 359 -45.76 -1.99 34.31
CA ASN A 359 -46.32 -1.16 33.24
C ASN A 359 -45.91 -1.69 31.86
N ARG A 360 -46.89 -1.96 30.98
CA ARG A 360 -46.69 -1.98 29.52
C ARG A 360 -46.30 -0.58 29.05
N ARG A 361 -45.04 -0.19 29.27
CA ARG A 361 -44.44 0.96 28.60
C ARG A 361 -44.35 0.59 27.12
N PRO A 362 -44.68 1.51 26.19
CA PRO A 362 -44.22 1.36 24.81
C PRO A 362 -42.71 1.11 24.83
N PHE A 363 -42.24 0.21 23.96
CA PHE A 363 -40.81 0.06 23.74
C PHE A 363 -40.24 1.45 23.44
N ARG A 364 -39.25 1.89 24.22
CA ARG A 364 -38.53 3.11 23.87
C ARG A 364 -37.76 2.78 22.60
N THR A 365 -38.22 3.32 21.47
CA THR A 365 -37.38 3.50 20.29
C THR A 365 -36.07 4.09 20.77
N PHE A 366 -34.98 3.36 20.55
CA PHE A 366 -33.66 3.92 20.73
C PHE A 366 -33.52 4.95 19.62
N SER A 367 -33.61 6.24 19.94
CA SER A 367 -33.00 7.25 19.07
C SER A 367 -31.58 6.77 18.83
N PRO A 368 -31.04 6.83 17.59
CA PRO A 368 -29.60 6.80 17.43
C PRO A 368 -29.07 7.85 18.40
N GLU A 369 -28.34 7.41 19.41
CA GLU A 369 -27.68 8.34 20.31
C GLU A 369 -26.69 9.06 19.41
N GLU A 370 -26.86 10.37 19.26
CA GLU A 370 -26.15 11.21 18.29
C GLU A 370 -24.66 11.16 18.66
N LYS A 371 -23.98 10.13 18.13
CA LYS A 371 -22.59 9.85 18.45
C LYS A 371 -21.81 11.10 18.11
N PRO A 372 -20.88 11.54 18.97
CA PRO A 372 -20.16 12.76 18.73
C PRO A 372 -19.39 12.61 17.43
N THR A 373 -19.89 13.24 16.37
CA THR A 373 -19.08 13.70 15.25
C THR A 373 -18.22 14.83 15.81
N THR A 374 -17.24 14.46 16.64
CA THR A 374 -16.15 15.36 16.99
C THR A 374 -15.57 15.86 15.68
N ALA A 375 -15.44 17.18 15.54
CA ALA A 375 -14.91 17.84 14.34
C ALA A 375 -13.40 17.58 14.10
N THR A 376 -12.91 16.46 14.59
CA THR A 376 -11.52 15.97 14.61
C THR A 376 -11.41 14.49 14.19
N GLY A 377 -12.50 13.85 13.73
CA GLY A 377 -12.53 12.45 13.28
C GLY A 377 -12.67 11.41 14.40
N THR A 378 -12.78 10.12 14.02
CA THR A 378 -12.73 8.96 14.92
C THR A 378 -11.29 8.53 15.23
N ASN A 379 -11.12 7.46 16.03
CA ASN A 379 -9.78 6.90 16.24
C ASN A 379 -9.22 6.29 14.94
N LEU A 380 -10.06 5.61 14.15
CA LEU A 380 -9.68 5.08 12.84
C LEU A 380 -9.21 6.17 11.87
N ASP A 381 -9.94 7.28 11.74
CA ASP A 381 -9.59 8.37 10.81
C ASP A 381 -8.18 8.94 11.10
N ARG A 382 -7.83 9.04 12.39
CA ARG A 382 -6.50 9.47 12.83
C ARG A 382 -5.42 8.45 12.49
N LEU A 383 -5.68 7.15 12.68
CA LEU A 383 -4.75 6.08 12.31
C LEU A 383 -4.51 6.02 10.80
N VAL A 384 -5.58 6.18 10.01
CA VAL A 384 -5.54 6.23 8.53
C VAL A 384 -4.78 7.45 8.05
N SER A 385 -5.03 8.64 8.62
CA SER A 385 -4.31 9.86 8.28
C SER A 385 -2.80 9.73 8.54
N GLU A 386 -2.42 9.26 9.74
CA GLU A 386 -1.01 8.98 10.09
C GLU A 386 -0.36 7.94 9.16
N LEU A 387 -1.11 6.96 8.66
CA LEU A 387 -0.62 5.99 7.68
C LEU A 387 -0.41 6.64 6.30
N LYS A 388 -1.40 7.39 5.81
CA LYS A 388 -1.35 8.10 4.51
C LYS A 388 -0.16 9.05 4.43
N GLU A 389 0.15 9.77 5.51
CA GLU A 389 1.35 10.63 5.61
C GLU A 389 2.65 9.83 5.50
N ARG A 390 2.71 8.65 6.13
CA ARG A 390 3.89 7.79 6.16
C ARG A 390 4.11 6.97 4.88
N LEU A 391 3.04 6.64 4.14
CA LEU A 391 3.11 5.94 2.86
C LEU A 391 3.66 6.82 1.72
N ARG A 392 3.30 8.11 1.69
CA ARG A 392 3.73 9.06 0.63
C ARG A 392 5.25 9.06 0.34
N PRO A 393 6.16 9.19 1.33
CA PRO A 393 7.61 9.16 1.08
C PRO A 393 8.17 7.77 0.74
N MET A 394 7.38 6.70 0.75
CA MET A 394 7.83 5.35 0.36
C MET A 394 7.84 5.15 -1.17
N ARG A 395 7.18 6.04 -1.92
CA ARG A 395 7.09 5.99 -3.38
C ARG A 395 8.44 6.40 -4.00
N GLY A 396 8.96 5.63 -4.95
CA GLY A 396 10.28 5.84 -5.54
C GLY A 396 11.45 5.48 -4.62
N PHE A 397 11.22 4.73 -3.54
CA PHE A 397 12.28 4.38 -2.58
C PHE A 397 13.44 3.63 -3.25
N TRP A 398 13.16 2.63 -4.09
CA TRP A 398 14.20 1.75 -4.63
C TRP A 398 15.13 2.46 -5.62
N VAL A 399 14.60 3.38 -6.43
CA VAL A 399 15.40 4.23 -7.32
C VAL A 399 16.10 5.39 -6.59
N SER A 400 15.57 5.84 -5.43
CA SER A 400 16.22 6.87 -4.61
C SER A 400 17.26 6.34 -3.61
N LEU A 401 17.33 5.02 -3.40
CA LEU A 401 18.28 4.38 -2.48
C LEU A 401 19.76 4.66 -2.82
N PRO A 402 20.25 4.53 -4.07
CA PRO A 402 21.61 4.92 -4.45
C PRO A 402 21.94 6.38 -4.09
N HIS A 403 21.01 7.31 -4.36
CA HIS A 403 21.19 8.73 -4.05
C HIS A 403 21.22 8.99 -2.54
N THR A 404 20.39 8.29 -1.77
CA THR A 404 20.34 8.45 -0.30
C THR A 404 21.64 7.98 0.35
N ILE A 405 22.16 6.82 -0.07
CA ILE A 405 23.46 6.29 0.39
C ILE A 405 24.61 7.24 -0.01
N CYS A 406 24.67 7.67 -1.29
CA CYS A 406 25.76 8.53 -1.78
C CYS A 406 25.67 10.00 -1.32
N ASN A 407 24.59 10.41 -0.65
CA ASN A 407 24.47 11.70 0.02
C ASN A 407 25.03 11.68 1.46
N ASP A 408 25.33 10.51 2.04
CA ASP A 408 26.07 10.44 3.30
C ASP A 408 27.55 10.79 3.09
N LYS A 409 28.04 11.76 3.86
CA LYS A 409 29.42 12.24 3.89
C LYS A 409 30.43 11.15 4.30
N ASN A 410 29.97 10.09 4.96
CA ASN A 410 30.79 8.92 5.25
C ASN A 410 30.98 8.03 4.00
N MET A 411 29.97 7.96 3.14
CA MET A 411 29.91 7.06 1.99
C MET A 411 30.54 7.65 0.73
N ALA A 412 30.36 8.96 0.49
CA ALA A 412 30.94 9.66 -0.66
C ALA A 412 31.34 11.11 -0.35
N ALA A 413 32.11 11.69 -1.27
CA ALA A 413 32.40 13.12 -1.28
C ALA A 413 31.15 13.93 -1.66
N ASP A 414 31.05 15.12 -1.08
CA ASP A 414 30.04 16.13 -1.46
C ASP A 414 30.16 16.48 -2.96
N VAL A 415 29.01 16.73 -3.62
CA VAL A 415 28.92 17.10 -5.04
C VAL A 415 29.75 18.36 -5.36
N THR A 416 29.98 19.23 -4.38
CA THR A 416 30.85 20.41 -4.53
C THR A 416 32.35 20.11 -4.65
N ASN A 417 32.79 18.86 -4.42
CA ASN A 417 34.20 18.48 -4.32
C ASN A 417 34.66 17.49 -5.42
N GLU A 418 34.05 17.56 -6.61
CA GLU A 418 34.34 16.68 -7.76
C GLU A 418 35.83 16.60 -8.14
N ASP A 419 36.61 17.67 -7.97
CA ASP A 419 38.03 17.67 -8.38
C ASP A 419 38.99 17.06 -7.34
N ARG A 420 38.50 16.70 -6.14
CA ARG A 420 39.35 16.23 -5.02
C ARG A 420 38.78 15.00 -4.31
N CYS A 421 38.03 14.19 -5.02
CA CYS A 421 37.53 12.89 -4.59
C CYS A 421 38.35 11.74 -5.19
N TRP A 422 38.03 10.50 -4.81
CA TRP A 422 38.56 9.28 -5.42
C TRP A 422 37.71 8.85 -6.61
N ASN A 423 38.33 8.69 -7.78
CA ASN A 423 37.64 8.35 -9.03
C ASN A 423 37.75 6.86 -9.42
N GLY A 424 38.08 5.97 -8.48
CA GLY A 424 38.29 4.55 -8.75
C GLY A 424 39.72 4.17 -9.16
N GLN A 425 40.60 5.15 -9.38
CA GLN A 425 42.02 4.94 -9.74
C GLN A 425 42.99 5.83 -8.95
N THR A 426 42.69 7.13 -8.87
CA THR A 426 43.50 8.15 -8.18
C THR A 426 42.61 9.20 -7.52
N ARG A 427 43.24 10.21 -6.88
CA ARG A 427 42.58 11.48 -6.60
C ARG A 427 42.34 12.25 -7.89
N GLY A 428 41.15 12.79 -8.07
CA GLY A 428 40.78 13.61 -9.23
C GLY A 428 39.30 13.45 -9.60
N ARG A 429 38.90 14.08 -10.70
CA ARG A 429 37.51 14.02 -11.18
C ARG A 429 37.15 12.64 -11.73
N TYR A 430 35.90 12.23 -11.50
CA TYR A 430 35.27 11.11 -12.17
C TYR A 430 34.57 11.60 -13.44
N LEU A 431 34.90 11.01 -14.59
CA LEU A 431 34.46 11.48 -15.90
C LEU A 431 33.23 10.75 -16.48
N PRO A 432 32.99 9.44 -16.23
CA PRO A 432 31.81 8.77 -16.77
C PRO A 432 30.49 9.34 -16.24
N ASP A 433 29.49 9.37 -17.11
CA ASP A 433 28.13 9.79 -16.75
C ASP A 433 27.45 8.78 -15.81
N VAL A 434 26.39 9.23 -15.12
CA VAL A 434 25.59 8.38 -14.23
C VAL A 434 24.61 7.54 -15.04
N THR A 435 24.64 6.23 -14.82
CA THR A 435 23.74 5.25 -15.43
C THR A 435 22.27 5.42 -15.01
N GLY A 436 21.37 4.91 -15.87
CA GLY A 436 19.94 4.81 -15.55
C GLY A 436 19.64 3.77 -14.47
N ASP A 437 18.39 3.71 -14.04
CA ASP A 437 17.94 2.79 -12.99
C ASP A 437 17.40 1.46 -13.55
N GLY A 438 17.39 0.42 -12.73
CA GLY A 438 16.96 -0.93 -13.12
C GLY A 438 18.02 -1.75 -13.87
N LEU A 439 17.76 -3.05 -14.05
CA LEU A 439 18.70 -4.03 -14.58
C LEU A 439 19.13 -3.72 -16.03
N MET A 440 18.17 -3.37 -16.89
CA MET A 440 18.41 -3.07 -18.30
C MET A 440 19.32 -1.84 -18.52
N SER A 441 19.33 -0.90 -17.57
CA SER A 441 20.15 0.31 -17.65
C SER A 441 21.63 0.09 -17.32
N GLN A 442 21.99 -1.08 -16.76
CA GLN A 442 23.37 -1.38 -16.35
C GLN A 442 24.25 -1.96 -17.46
N ILE A 443 23.71 -2.21 -18.66
CA ILE A 443 24.45 -2.79 -19.79
C ILE A 443 25.79 -2.10 -20.09
N ASN A 444 25.84 -0.78 -19.90
CA ASN A 444 27.01 0.07 -20.15
C ASN A 444 27.58 0.67 -18.85
N ASN A 445 27.32 0.05 -17.69
CA ASN A 445 27.85 0.55 -16.41
C ASN A 445 29.38 0.38 -16.37
N PRO A 446 30.16 1.45 -16.20
CA PRO A 446 31.64 1.38 -16.25
C PRO A 446 32.27 0.78 -15.00
N GLU A 447 31.52 0.62 -13.90
CA GLU A 447 32.04 0.16 -12.60
C GLU A 447 31.59 -1.24 -12.19
N VAL A 448 30.43 -1.70 -12.70
CA VAL A 448 29.82 -2.98 -12.31
C VAL A 448 29.42 -3.78 -13.54
N GLU A 449 30.04 -4.94 -13.74
CA GLU A 449 29.62 -5.93 -14.73
C GLU A 449 28.35 -6.64 -14.22
N VAL A 450 27.21 -6.43 -14.89
CA VAL A 450 25.91 -7.02 -14.48
C VAL A 450 25.40 -7.99 -15.56
N ASP A 451 25.21 -9.26 -15.19
CA ASP A 451 24.67 -10.28 -16.11
C ASP A 451 23.15 -10.12 -16.29
N MET A 452 22.76 -9.49 -17.39
CA MET A 452 21.34 -9.33 -17.77
C MET A 452 20.69 -10.64 -18.25
N ALA A 453 21.47 -11.66 -18.65
CA ALA A 453 20.94 -12.91 -19.19
C ALA A 453 20.38 -13.83 -18.09
N ARG A 454 20.71 -13.56 -16.83
CA ARG A 454 20.27 -14.33 -15.65
C ARG A 454 19.51 -13.42 -14.67
N PRO A 455 18.22 -13.13 -14.91
CA PRO A 455 17.43 -12.33 -13.98
C PRO A 455 17.35 -13.02 -12.60
N ASP A 456 17.55 -12.25 -11.52
CA ASP A 456 17.50 -12.81 -10.18
C ASP A 456 16.09 -13.38 -9.85
N VAL A 457 16.07 -14.67 -9.52
CA VAL A 457 14.83 -15.42 -9.25
C VAL A 457 14.15 -14.88 -7.99
N ARG A 458 14.92 -14.43 -6.98
CA ARG A 458 14.38 -13.87 -5.74
C ARG A 458 13.69 -12.53 -5.99
N THR A 459 14.31 -11.61 -6.71
CA THR A 459 13.67 -10.37 -7.18
C THR A 459 12.39 -10.67 -7.97
N ARG A 460 12.41 -11.64 -8.89
CA ARG A 460 11.20 -12.00 -9.67
C ARG A 460 10.07 -12.57 -8.79
N GLN A 461 10.40 -13.30 -7.73
CA GLN A 461 9.42 -13.72 -6.72
C GLN A 461 8.85 -12.53 -5.94
N LEU A 462 9.68 -11.58 -5.51
CA LEU A 462 9.22 -10.36 -4.81
C LEU A 462 8.32 -9.47 -5.70
N ILE A 463 8.64 -9.34 -6.99
CA ILE A 463 7.76 -8.70 -7.98
C ILE A 463 6.39 -9.39 -8.05
N MET A 464 6.35 -10.73 -8.00
CA MET A 464 5.10 -11.47 -8.01
C MET A 464 4.32 -11.35 -6.69
N GLU A 465 5.00 -11.38 -5.53
CA GLU A 465 4.38 -11.11 -4.22
C GLU A 465 3.73 -9.71 -4.19
N LEU A 466 4.43 -8.68 -4.69
CA LEU A 466 3.90 -7.31 -4.85
C LEU A 466 2.65 -7.28 -5.74
N ARG A 467 2.67 -7.96 -6.88
CA ARG A 467 1.51 -8.02 -7.81
C ARG A 467 0.30 -8.67 -7.17
N VAL A 468 0.48 -9.80 -6.48
CA VAL A 468 -0.61 -10.50 -5.78
C VAL A 468 -1.18 -9.63 -4.68
N ALA A 469 -0.35 -9.00 -3.85
CA ALA A 469 -0.80 -8.09 -2.79
C ALA A 469 -1.52 -6.86 -3.35
N THR A 470 -0.98 -6.25 -4.41
CA THR A 470 -1.61 -5.11 -5.12
C THR A 470 -2.98 -5.49 -5.69
N ASN A 471 -3.11 -6.67 -6.30
CA ASN A 471 -4.38 -7.14 -6.83
C ASN A 471 -5.41 -7.38 -5.71
N ARG A 472 -5.01 -7.98 -4.58
CA ARG A 472 -5.87 -8.11 -3.39
C ARG A 472 -6.38 -6.76 -2.89
N LEU A 473 -5.48 -5.77 -2.75
CA LEU A 473 -5.83 -4.42 -2.33
C LEU A 473 -6.80 -3.73 -3.32
N LYS A 474 -6.59 -3.88 -4.64
CA LYS A 474 -7.49 -3.32 -5.67
C LYS A 474 -8.89 -3.95 -5.64
N HIS A 475 -9.01 -5.26 -5.43
CA HIS A 475 -10.32 -5.90 -5.25
C HIS A 475 -10.99 -5.45 -3.94
N ALA A 476 -10.23 -5.34 -2.85
CA ALA A 476 -10.73 -4.83 -1.58
C ALA A 476 -11.23 -3.36 -1.68
N GLN A 477 -10.55 -2.52 -2.47
CA GLN A 477 -10.99 -1.16 -2.81
C GLN A 477 -12.33 -1.14 -3.58
N ALA A 478 -12.60 -2.17 -4.40
CA ALA A 478 -13.90 -2.39 -5.05
C ALA A 478 -14.95 -3.06 -4.13
N GLY A 479 -14.55 -3.50 -2.93
CA GLY A 479 -15.41 -4.22 -2.00
C GLY A 479 -15.63 -5.70 -2.38
N GLN A 480 -14.68 -6.29 -3.10
CA GLN A 480 -14.68 -7.69 -3.54
C GLN A 480 -13.62 -8.49 -2.76
N ASP A 481 -13.96 -9.71 -2.35
CA ASP A 481 -13.05 -10.61 -1.65
C ASP A 481 -12.41 -11.59 -2.63
N THR A 482 -11.09 -11.48 -2.85
CA THR A 482 -10.35 -12.33 -3.78
C THR A 482 -10.33 -13.80 -3.36
N ASP A 483 -10.39 -14.08 -2.06
CA ASP A 483 -10.25 -15.45 -1.55
C ASP A 483 -11.53 -16.28 -1.82
N PHE A 484 -12.61 -15.64 -2.30
CA PHE A 484 -13.90 -16.24 -2.65
C PHE A 484 -14.47 -15.74 -4.00
N MET A 485 -13.62 -15.32 -4.94
CA MET A 485 -14.09 -15.02 -6.32
C MET A 485 -14.45 -16.29 -7.09
N ASP A 486 -13.74 -17.40 -6.87
CA ASP A 486 -13.92 -18.65 -7.62
C ASP A 486 -15.20 -19.43 -7.26
N SER A 487 -15.87 -19.09 -6.15
CA SER A 487 -17.15 -19.72 -5.75
C SER A 487 -18.38 -19.05 -6.35
N LYS A 488 -18.23 -17.92 -7.04
CA LYS A 488 -19.31 -17.26 -7.78
C LYS A 488 -19.19 -17.67 -9.24
N SER A 489 -20.28 -18.26 -9.76
CA SER A 489 -20.43 -18.66 -11.16
C SER A 489 -19.82 -17.63 -12.12
N PRO A 490 -19.10 -18.07 -13.18
CA PRO A 490 -18.48 -17.13 -14.11
C PRO A 490 -19.52 -16.14 -14.63
N PRO A 491 -19.17 -14.84 -14.78
CA PRO A 491 -20.10 -13.87 -15.33
C PRO A 491 -20.58 -14.33 -16.71
N PRO A 492 -21.85 -14.09 -17.08
CA PRO A 492 -22.29 -14.37 -18.44
C PRO A 492 -21.35 -13.63 -19.42
N PRO A 493 -21.02 -14.24 -20.57
CA PRO A 493 -20.14 -13.62 -21.55
C PRO A 493 -20.69 -12.24 -21.90
N PRO A 494 -19.85 -11.20 -22.02
CA PRO A 494 -20.30 -9.84 -22.24
C PRO A 494 -21.17 -9.79 -23.49
N THR A 495 -22.44 -9.43 -23.29
CA THR A 495 -23.38 -9.22 -24.39
C THR A 495 -22.80 -8.15 -25.30
N GLN A 496 -22.45 -8.54 -26.53
CA GLN A 496 -21.95 -7.61 -27.54
C GLN A 496 -23.05 -6.61 -27.87
N HIS A 497 -23.05 -5.46 -27.18
CA HIS A 497 -23.74 -4.28 -27.65
C HIS A 497 -23.08 -3.87 -28.97
N LYS A 498 -23.77 -4.18 -30.07
CA LYS A 498 -23.44 -3.74 -31.43
C LYS A 498 -23.48 -2.21 -31.50
N TYR A 499 -22.35 -1.57 -31.21
CA TYR A 499 -22.08 -0.21 -31.63
C TYR A 499 -21.61 -0.24 -33.08
N TYR A 500 -22.56 -0.13 -34.01
CA TYR A 500 -22.27 0.26 -35.39
C TYR A 500 -22.11 1.78 -35.49
N ASP A 501 -21.33 2.19 -36.49
CA ASP A 501 -21.29 3.53 -37.10
C ASP A 501 -20.93 4.73 -36.23
N TRP A 502 -19.62 5.03 -36.13
CA TRP A 502 -19.12 6.43 -36.06
C TRP A 502 -17.75 6.69 -36.73
N PHE A 503 -17.06 5.69 -37.30
CA PHE A 503 -15.66 5.83 -37.78
C PHE A 503 -15.38 5.63 -39.29
N VAL A 504 -16.38 5.37 -40.14
CA VAL A 504 -16.16 5.07 -41.57
C VAL A 504 -16.38 6.28 -42.51
N ILE A 505 -16.99 7.37 -42.01
CA ILE A 505 -17.47 8.46 -42.85
C ILE A 505 -16.39 9.42 -43.44
N PRO A 506 -15.19 9.64 -42.85
CA PRO A 506 -14.22 10.59 -43.43
C PRO A 506 -13.49 10.10 -44.69
N PHE A 507 -13.37 8.79 -44.92
CA PHE A 507 -12.46 8.24 -45.95
C PHE A 507 -13.07 8.12 -47.35
N LEU A 508 -14.40 8.15 -47.48
CA LEU A 508 -15.09 7.99 -48.78
C LEU A 508 -15.18 9.27 -49.61
N ILE A 509 -14.90 10.44 -49.03
CA ILE A 509 -15.05 11.74 -49.70
C ILE A 509 -13.77 12.16 -50.45
N LEU A 510 -12.58 11.71 -50.02
CA LEU A 510 -11.33 12.01 -50.73
C LEU A 510 -11.13 11.23 -52.04
N PHE A 511 -11.83 10.11 -52.25
CA PHE A 511 -11.63 9.24 -53.41
C PHE A 511 -12.46 9.62 -54.65
N LEU A 512 -13.33 10.64 -54.56
CA LEU A 512 -14.25 11.05 -55.64
C LEU A 512 -13.93 12.42 -56.25
N LEU A 513 -12.83 13.07 -55.86
CA LEU A 513 -12.41 14.39 -56.34
C LEU A 513 -10.97 14.40 -56.87
N SER A 514 -10.68 13.61 -57.90
CA SER A 514 -9.46 13.73 -58.71
C SER A 514 -9.67 13.15 -60.13
N PRO A 515 -9.53 13.94 -61.21
CA PRO A 515 -9.65 13.44 -62.59
C PRO A 515 -8.36 12.77 -63.08
N PRO A 516 -8.42 11.91 -64.12
CA PRO A 516 -7.30 11.05 -64.52
C PRO A 516 -6.39 11.68 -65.58
N THR A 517 -5.08 11.46 -65.46
CA THR A 517 -4.13 11.57 -66.59
C THR A 517 -3.15 10.38 -66.59
N PHE A 518 -3.05 9.71 -67.73
CA PHE A 518 -2.12 8.62 -68.00
C PHE A 518 -0.68 9.13 -68.17
N ALA A 519 0.33 8.37 -67.71
CA ALA A 519 1.33 7.71 -68.59
C ALA A 519 2.55 7.11 -67.84
N LEU A 520 2.85 5.82 -68.14
CA LEU A 520 4.19 5.20 -68.31
C LEU A 520 5.27 5.43 -67.20
N PHE A 521 5.77 4.40 -66.48
CA PHE A 521 6.70 3.39 -67.03
C PHE A 521 6.92 2.17 -66.09
N ASN A 522 6.94 0.97 -66.69
CA ASN A 522 7.58 -0.31 -66.34
C ASN A 522 7.94 -0.74 -64.89
N CYS A 523 7.45 -1.93 -64.54
CA CYS A 523 7.96 -2.87 -63.53
C CYS A 523 9.31 -3.52 -64.00
N PRO A 524 10.11 -4.17 -63.13
CA PRO A 524 9.85 -5.60 -62.88
C PRO A 524 10.16 -6.17 -61.46
N LEU A 525 9.33 -7.15 -61.08
CA LEU A 525 9.59 -8.39 -60.33
C LEU A 525 10.74 -8.47 -59.29
N SER A 526 10.36 -8.71 -58.02
CA SER A 526 10.84 -9.87 -57.24
C SER A 526 9.87 -10.22 -56.11
N ALA A 527 9.32 -11.45 -56.20
CA ALA A 527 8.58 -12.25 -55.22
C ALA A 527 9.08 -12.12 -53.76
N CYS A 528 8.22 -12.13 -52.73
CA CYS A 528 7.32 -13.21 -52.24
C CYS A 528 8.05 -14.45 -51.70
N LEU A 529 7.51 -15.04 -50.61
CA LEU A 529 8.06 -16.09 -49.68
C LEU A 529 8.79 -15.44 -48.48
N ILE A 530 8.47 -15.62 -47.19
CA ILE A 530 7.82 -16.68 -46.38
C ILE A 530 7.20 -15.97 -45.13
N SER A 531 5.91 -16.08 -44.76
CA SER A 531 5.34 -17.15 -43.92
C SER A 531 3.83 -16.90 -43.72
N CYS A 532 2.94 -17.86 -44.03
CA CYS A 532 1.60 -18.01 -43.43
C CYS A 532 0.85 -19.19 -44.06
N LEU A 533 1.14 -20.41 -43.61
CA LEU A 533 0.31 -21.60 -43.86
C LEU A 533 0.37 -22.52 -42.64
N SER A 534 -0.78 -22.71 -41.99
CA SER A 534 -1.27 -23.98 -41.43
C SER A 534 -2.36 -23.70 -40.39
N LEU A 535 -3.64 -23.84 -40.79
CA LEU A 535 -4.71 -24.51 -40.02
C LEU A 535 -6.05 -24.31 -40.74
N SER A 536 -6.41 -25.30 -41.56
CA SER A 536 -7.75 -25.50 -42.12
C SER A 536 -7.96 -27.02 -42.27
N ASP A 537 -9.22 -27.44 -42.26
CA ASP A 537 -9.73 -28.76 -42.66
C ASP A 537 -9.45 -29.96 -41.75
N ILE A 538 -10.34 -30.15 -40.78
CA ILE A 538 -11.05 -31.44 -40.62
C ILE A 538 -12.56 -31.16 -40.53
N MET A 539 -13.33 -31.69 -41.49
CA MET A 539 -14.80 -31.68 -41.50
C MET A 539 -15.37 -32.87 -40.72
N SER A 540 -16.61 -32.76 -40.20
CA SER A 540 -17.74 -33.68 -40.50
C SER A 540 -18.98 -33.39 -39.63
N LEU A 541 -20.16 -33.36 -40.28
CA LEU A 541 -21.51 -33.41 -39.65
C LEU A 541 -21.98 -34.88 -39.54
N PRO A 542 -23.11 -35.20 -38.86
CA PRO A 542 -24.40 -35.26 -39.55
C PRO A 542 -25.61 -34.66 -38.78
N GLU A 543 -26.82 -34.92 -39.29
CA GLU A 543 -28.06 -34.12 -39.18
C GLU A 543 -29.09 -34.57 -38.11
N GLY A 544 -30.17 -33.77 -37.97
CA GLY A 544 -31.47 -34.15 -37.38
C GLY A 544 -31.77 -33.55 -35.99
N GLU A 545 -32.96 -33.02 -35.67
CA GLU A 545 -34.21 -32.75 -36.42
C GLU A 545 -34.90 -31.48 -35.86
N VAL A 546 -36.00 -31.04 -36.49
CA VAL A 546 -36.78 -29.84 -36.12
C VAL A 546 -38.13 -30.24 -35.51
N GLU A 547 -38.53 -29.59 -34.40
CA GLU A 547 -39.96 -29.42 -34.07
C GLU A 547 -40.28 -27.95 -33.76
N GLU A 548 -41.39 -27.45 -34.33
CA GLU A 548 -41.98 -26.15 -34.02
C GLU A 548 -43.05 -26.29 -32.93
N GLY A 549 -43.12 -25.34 -31.99
CA GLY A 549 -44.12 -25.31 -30.92
C GLY A 549 -44.63 -23.89 -30.65
N SER A 550 -45.79 -23.56 -31.22
CA SER A 550 -46.40 -22.21 -31.21
C SER A 550 -46.97 -21.74 -29.86
N GLY A 551 -47.08 -20.41 -29.67
CA GLY A 551 -47.96 -19.75 -28.67
C GLY A 551 -47.36 -18.48 -28.06
N SER A 552 -47.45 -17.29 -28.67
CA SER A 552 -48.60 -16.38 -28.85
C SER A 552 -49.14 -15.69 -27.59
N GLY A 553 -49.18 -14.35 -27.65
CA GLY A 553 -49.88 -13.44 -26.71
C GLY A 553 -49.01 -12.96 -25.54
N GLY A 554 -48.89 -11.67 -25.23
CA GLY A 554 -49.54 -10.48 -25.78
C GLY A 554 -49.99 -9.56 -24.64
N GLY A 555 -49.65 -8.26 -24.69
CA GLY A 555 -50.06 -7.30 -23.65
C GLY A 555 -48.92 -6.37 -23.19
N GLY A 556 -48.51 -5.46 -24.07
CA GLY A 556 -47.73 -4.30 -23.65
C GLY A 556 -48.67 -3.14 -23.33
N GLU A 557 -48.79 -2.76 -22.06
CA GLU A 557 -49.43 -1.50 -21.66
C GLU A 557 -48.39 -0.47 -21.25
N ARG A 558 -48.67 0.80 -21.58
CA ARG A 558 -47.74 1.91 -21.52
C ARG A 558 -48.52 3.17 -21.15
N TYR A 559 -48.29 3.72 -19.96
CA TYR A 559 -48.36 5.13 -19.54
C TYR A 559 -47.95 5.16 -18.05
N SER A 560 -46.94 5.91 -17.62
CA SER A 560 -46.91 7.37 -17.34
C SER A 560 -47.26 7.70 -15.88
N ASP A 561 -47.02 8.96 -15.52
CA ASP A 561 -47.39 9.67 -14.28
C ASP A 561 -46.28 9.64 -13.21
N ASP A 562 -45.50 10.72 -13.10
CA ASP A 562 -45.80 12.04 -12.49
C ASP A 562 -45.58 12.05 -10.98
N TRP A 563 -44.63 12.90 -10.55
CA TRP A 563 -44.27 13.11 -9.15
C TRP A 563 -45.02 14.30 -8.55
N PRO A 564 -45.86 14.11 -7.51
CA PRO A 564 -46.35 15.22 -6.70
C PRO A 564 -45.37 15.48 -5.55
N GLY A 565 -44.70 16.63 -5.56
CA GLY A 565 -43.87 17.08 -4.45
C GLY A 565 -44.70 17.48 -3.22
N TYR A 566 -44.31 17.02 -2.03
CA TYR A 566 -44.97 17.41 -0.77
C TYR A 566 -44.20 18.52 -0.03
N ARG A 567 -44.92 19.62 0.23
CA ARG A 567 -44.48 20.77 1.02
C ARG A 567 -44.68 20.46 2.52
N PRO A 568 -43.76 20.80 3.44
CA PRO A 568 -43.95 20.55 4.87
C PRO A 568 -45.01 21.48 5.49
N TYR A 569 -45.83 20.94 6.39
CA TYR A 569 -46.82 21.71 7.17
C TYR A 569 -46.20 22.22 8.49
N SER A 570 -46.43 23.49 8.81
CA SER A 570 -45.99 24.12 10.07
C SER A 570 -47.10 24.09 11.13
N PRO A 571 -46.82 23.71 12.40
CA PRO A 571 -47.75 23.93 13.51
C PRO A 571 -47.65 25.36 14.09
N PRO A 572 -48.69 25.86 14.79
CA PRO A 572 -48.82 27.28 15.12
C PRO A 572 -48.10 27.73 16.41
N TYR A 573 -47.77 29.02 16.46
CA TYR A 573 -47.18 29.72 17.60
C TYR A 573 -48.13 29.80 18.82
N SER A 574 -47.62 29.50 20.01
CA SER A 574 -48.22 29.90 21.30
C SER A 574 -47.15 30.52 22.22
N LYS A 575 -47.51 31.64 22.89
CA LYS A 575 -46.58 32.44 23.71
C LYS A 575 -46.29 31.78 25.07
N PRO A 576 -45.07 31.91 25.63
CA PRO A 576 -44.77 31.47 26.99
C PRO A 576 -45.26 32.48 28.06
N PRO A 577 -45.74 32.02 29.22
CA PRO A 577 -46.03 32.86 30.39
C PRO A 577 -44.81 33.04 31.32
N LEU A 578 -44.97 33.92 32.31
CA LEU A 578 -43.90 34.39 33.22
C LEU A 578 -43.41 33.35 34.25
N ASN A 579 -42.18 33.58 34.69
CA ASN A 579 -41.44 32.91 35.78
C ASN A 579 -42.05 33.17 37.18
N PRO A 580 -41.95 32.21 38.13
CA PRO A 580 -41.75 32.55 39.53
C PRO A 580 -40.64 31.76 40.25
N GLN A 581 -39.68 32.53 40.79
CA GLN A 581 -38.98 32.40 42.09
C GLN A 581 -38.34 31.07 42.57
N THR A 582 -37.09 31.22 43.00
CA THR A 582 -36.17 30.25 43.62
C THR A 582 -36.54 29.80 45.05
N PRO A 583 -36.02 28.64 45.50
CA PRO A 583 -35.61 28.43 46.89
C PRO A 583 -34.08 28.38 47.09
N ILE A 584 -33.64 28.72 48.31
CA ILE A 584 -32.25 29.00 48.72
C ILE A 584 -31.70 27.88 49.64
N LYS A 585 -30.38 27.57 49.55
CA LYS A 585 -29.41 27.15 50.63
C LYS A 585 -28.28 26.25 50.07
N PRO A 586 -27.16 26.02 50.80
CA PRO A 586 -26.31 26.94 51.58
C PRO A 586 -24.79 26.79 51.22
N PRO A 587 -23.85 27.59 51.78
CA PRO A 587 -22.44 27.59 51.37
C PRO A 587 -21.48 26.82 52.29
N ARG A 588 -20.32 26.38 51.76
CA ARG A 588 -19.03 26.16 52.47
C ARG A 588 -17.89 26.11 51.44
N VAL A 589 -16.97 27.08 51.47
CA VAL A 589 -15.64 27.07 52.16
C VAL A 589 -14.53 26.56 51.24
N ARG A 590 -13.41 27.29 51.28
CA ARG A 590 -12.28 27.26 50.35
C ARG A 590 -11.04 27.03 51.19
N ASP A 591 -10.16 26.13 50.77
CA ASP A 591 -8.82 26.01 51.36
C ASP A 591 -7.69 26.29 50.36
N ARG A 592 -6.53 26.67 50.91
CA ARG A 592 -5.38 27.24 50.19
C ARG A 592 -4.29 26.21 49.93
N THR A 593 -3.59 26.35 48.81
CA THR A 593 -2.11 26.56 48.68
C THR A 593 -1.81 26.74 47.18
N GLY A 594 -1.03 27.74 46.74
CA GLY A 594 0.44 27.67 46.62
C GLY A 594 0.82 27.08 45.24
N SER A 595 1.62 27.69 44.36
CA SER A 595 2.47 28.89 44.45
C SER A 595 2.69 29.55 43.07
N LYS A 596 3.21 30.79 43.07
CA LYS A 596 3.53 31.61 41.87
C LYS A 596 4.68 30.98 41.05
N TRP A 597 4.83 31.36 39.77
CA TRP A 597 5.95 32.20 39.29
C TRP A 597 5.63 32.84 37.91
N ASN A 598 6.43 33.84 37.52
CA ASN A 598 5.99 34.98 36.69
C ASN A 598 6.03 34.80 35.16
N ARG A 599 5.24 35.66 34.50
CA ARG A 599 5.26 35.97 33.06
C ARG A 599 5.70 37.44 32.88
N SER A 600 6.64 37.72 31.98
CA SER A 600 6.97 39.06 31.45
C SER A 600 6.92 38.97 29.91
N LYS A 601 6.11 39.77 29.20
CA LYS A 601 6.43 41.13 28.68
C LYS A 601 7.82 41.15 28.01
N GLY A 602 8.02 41.44 26.71
CA GLY A 602 7.12 41.77 25.59
C GLY A 602 7.78 41.38 24.24
N GLN A 603 7.46 41.95 23.08
CA GLN A 603 6.43 42.96 22.79
C GLN A 603 5.97 42.91 21.30
N SER A 604 4.93 43.68 20.98
CA SER A 604 4.28 43.96 19.69
C SER A 604 5.10 44.72 18.64
N ILE A 605 4.79 44.54 17.34
CA ILE A 605 4.40 45.61 16.39
C ILE A 605 3.75 45.02 15.11
N SER A 606 3.12 45.89 14.32
CA SER A 606 1.99 45.69 13.40
C SER A 606 2.25 45.12 12.00
N ALA A 607 1.15 44.72 11.34
CA ALA A 607 1.09 44.23 9.96
C ALA A 607 1.38 45.28 8.88
N VAL A 608 1.88 44.81 7.73
CA VAL A 608 1.89 45.50 6.42
C VAL A 608 1.50 44.48 5.32
N SER A 609 1.00 45.01 4.21
CA SER A 609 0.29 44.35 3.10
C SER A 609 1.04 43.29 2.29
N ARG A 610 0.26 42.33 1.74
CA ARG A 610 0.64 41.44 0.62
C ARG A 610 1.01 42.22 -0.65
N PRO A 611 1.92 41.69 -1.48
CA PRO A 611 1.79 41.74 -2.93
C PRO A 611 1.35 40.37 -3.48
N ALA A 612 0.52 40.37 -4.53
CA ALA A 612 0.17 39.17 -5.27
C ALA A 612 1.20 38.93 -6.39
N PHE A 613 1.83 37.76 -6.42
CA PHE A 613 2.59 37.33 -7.59
C PHE A 613 1.67 36.60 -8.57
N PHE A 614 1.22 37.35 -9.59
CA PHE A 614 0.56 36.80 -10.75
C PHE A 614 1.55 36.04 -11.65
N SER A 615 1.00 35.04 -12.34
CA SER A 615 1.66 34.12 -13.27
C SER A 615 2.71 34.75 -14.20
N LEU A 616 3.97 34.37 -14.01
CA LEU A 616 5.06 34.56 -15.00
C LEU A 616 5.02 33.52 -16.13
N ALA A 617 4.15 32.50 -16.05
CA ALA A 617 4.08 31.43 -17.06
C ALA A 617 3.35 31.83 -18.35
N VAL A 618 2.52 32.89 -18.33
CA VAL A 618 1.71 33.31 -19.49
C VAL A 618 2.47 34.21 -20.46
N LEU A 619 3.51 34.92 -20.01
CA LEU A 619 4.30 35.81 -20.86
C LEU A 619 5.46 35.12 -21.61
N PHE A 620 5.86 33.91 -21.21
CA PHE A 620 6.91 33.15 -21.89
C PHE A 620 6.40 32.34 -23.10
N TRP A 621 5.10 32.06 -23.17
CA TRP A 621 4.47 31.33 -24.28
C TRP A 621 4.05 32.23 -25.46
N LEU A 622 4.03 33.55 -25.28
CA LEU A 622 3.70 34.51 -26.34
C LEU A 622 4.91 35.00 -27.15
N SER A 623 6.15 34.76 -26.68
CA SER A 623 7.37 35.14 -27.41
C SER A 623 7.91 34.06 -28.36
N VAL A 624 7.53 32.80 -28.17
CA VAL A 624 8.00 31.65 -28.99
C VAL A 624 7.19 31.44 -30.27
N MET A 625 5.96 31.96 -30.33
CA MET A 625 5.06 31.84 -31.51
C MET A 625 5.24 32.96 -32.56
N VAL A 626 6.22 33.85 -32.40
CA VAL A 626 6.45 35.00 -33.30
C VAL A 626 7.77 34.90 -34.08
N THR A 627 8.61 33.88 -33.81
CA THR A 627 9.96 33.75 -34.40
C THR A 627 10.16 32.56 -35.36
N VAL A 628 9.11 31.77 -35.65
CA VAL A 628 9.16 30.67 -36.64
C VAL A 628 8.05 30.81 -37.68
N ALA A 629 8.04 31.95 -38.37
CA ALA A 629 7.17 32.22 -39.52
C ALA A 629 7.83 33.25 -40.45
N PRO A 630 8.94 32.87 -41.12
CA PRO A 630 8.79 32.56 -42.55
C PRO A 630 9.82 31.53 -43.08
N PHE A 631 9.42 30.28 -43.36
CA PHE A 631 10.27 29.37 -44.16
C PHE A 631 9.52 28.31 -44.97
N TRP A 632 8.28 28.59 -45.39
CA TRP A 632 7.58 27.80 -46.42
C TRP A 632 6.91 28.73 -47.44
N ARG A 633 7.59 28.90 -48.58
CA ARG A 633 7.08 29.36 -49.86
C ARG A 633 7.88 28.70 -50.97
#